data_AF-A0A9X2ERM1-F1
#
_entry.id   AF-A0A9X2ERM1-F1
#
_cell.length_a   1.000
_cell.length_b   1.000
_cell.length_c   1.000
_cell.angle_alpha   90.00
_cell.angle_beta   90.00
_cell.angle_gamma   90.00
#
_symmetry.space_group_name_H-M   'P 1'
#
loop_
_entity.id
_entity.type
_entity.pdbx_description
1 polymer ?
#
loop_
_entity_poly.entity_id
_entity_poly.type
_entity_poly.pdbx_seq_one_letter_code
_entity_poly.pdbx_strand_id
1 'polypeptide(L)'
;PKTRQQRCWVHKTANVLNRLPKSSQPKAKRFLHDIWQAETKADAEKAFDTFTKTYEAKYPKVAECLLKDYEELMSFYDFPAKHWQSIRTTNPIESTFGTIRHRTKRSKG
;
A
#
# COMPACT_ATOMS: atom_id res chain seq x y z
N PRO A 1 17.56 -9.90 -16.24
CA PRO A 1 16.28 -9.14 -16.36
C PRO A 1 16.47 -7.67 -15.94
N LYS A 2 16.00 -6.69 -16.75
CA LYS A 2 16.18 -5.23 -16.50
C LYS A 2 14.95 -4.52 -15.92
N THR A 3 13.84 -5.24 -15.73
CA THR A 3 12.55 -4.67 -15.31
C THR A 3 12.53 -4.42 -13.81
N ARG A 4 12.20 -3.18 -13.40
CA ARG A 4 11.97 -2.83 -11.99
C ARG A 4 10.64 -3.39 -11.50
N GLN A 5 10.62 -3.96 -10.31
CA GLN A 5 9.41 -4.53 -9.70
C GLN A 5 8.81 -3.51 -8.73
N GLN A 6 7.50 -3.28 -8.84
CA GLN A 6 6.75 -2.43 -7.91
C GLN A 6 5.63 -3.26 -7.26
N ARG A 7 5.52 -3.16 -5.93
CA ARG A 7 4.36 -3.70 -5.21
C ARG A 7 3.20 -2.72 -5.22
N CYS A 8 1.99 -3.26 -5.34
CA CYS A 8 0.78 -2.45 -5.30
C CYS A 8 0.51 -1.96 -3.86
N TRP A 9 0.40 -0.64 -3.69
CA TRP A 9 0.09 0.00 -2.42
C TRP A 9 -1.30 -0.34 -1.88
N VAL A 10 -2.28 -0.59 -2.76
CA VAL A 10 -3.65 -0.99 -2.35
C VAL A 10 -3.61 -2.32 -1.60
N HIS A 11 -3.02 -3.35 -2.24
CA HIS A 11 -2.86 -4.67 -1.63
C HIS A 11 -1.98 -4.63 -0.40
N LYS A 12 -0.91 -3.83 -0.43
CA LYS A 12 -0.04 -3.69 0.73
C LYS A 12 -0.78 -3.08 1.92
N THR A 13 -1.55 -2.03 1.69
CA THR A 13 -2.38 -1.39 2.71
C THR A 13 -3.34 -2.40 3.33
N ALA A 14 -4.05 -3.20 2.53
CA ALA A 14 -4.93 -4.24 3.04
C ALA A 14 -4.19 -5.28 3.90
N ASN A 15 -3.01 -5.74 3.46
CA ASN A 15 -2.19 -6.68 4.21
C ASN A 15 -1.73 -6.12 5.56
N VAL A 16 -1.34 -4.84 5.62
CA VAL A 16 -0.93 -4.17 6.85
C VAL A 16 -2.14 -4.01 7.79
N LEU A 17 -3.29 -3.57 7.28
CA LEU A 17 -4.51 -3.39 8.09
C LEU A 17 -5.04 -4.71 8.68
N ASN A 18 -4.89 -5.83 7.98
CA ASN A 18 -5.29 -7.16 8.48
C ASN A 18 -4.50 -7.62 9.71
N ARG A 19 -3.36 -6.98 10.02
CA ARG A 19 -2.55 -7.24 11.21
C ARG A 19 -2.88 -6.31 12.39
N LEU A 20 -3.88 -5.45 12.23
CA LEU A 20 -4.31 -4.47 13.23
C LEU A 20 -5.76 -4.72 13.69
N PRO A 21 -6.08 -4.43 14.96
CA PRO A 21 -7.46 -4.35 15.42
C PRO A 21 -8.26 -3.35 14.60
N LYS A 22 -9.54 -3.67 14.31
CA LYS A 22 -10.43 -2.83 13.48
C LYS A 22 -10.50 -1.38 13.97
N SER A 23 -10.45 -1.14 15.29
CA SER A 23 -10.46 0.20 15.88
C SER A 23 -9.23 1.06 15.51
N SER A 24 -8.09 0.43 15.25
CA SER A 24 -6.83 1.11 14.90
C SER A 24 -6.62 1.27 13.39
N GLN A 25 -7.39 0.54 12.57
CA GLN A 25 -7.24 0.54 11.11
C GLN A 25 -7.47 1.91 10.45
N PRO A 26 -8.46 2.73 10.84
CA PRO A 26 -8.66 4.05 10.21
C PRO A 26 -7.45 4.96 10.36
N LYS A 27 -6.81 4.97 11.54
CA LYS A 27 -5.59 5.75 11.80
C LYS A 27 -4.42 5.21 10.99
N ALA A 28 -4.19 3.89 11.02
CA ALA A 28 -3.10 3.28 10.28
C ALA A 28 -3.22 3.50 8.76
N LYS A 29 -4.45 3.47 8.24
CA LYS A 29 -4.73 3.72 6.83
C LYS A 29 -4.34 5.15 6.42
N ARG A 30 -4.59 6.15 7.26
CA ARG A 30 -4.16 7.54 7.02
C ARG A 30 -2.64 7.64 6.94
N PHE A 31 -1.93 7.10 7.93
CA PHE A 31 -0.47 7.10 7.91
C PHE A 31 0.10 6.38 6.68
N LEU A 32 -0.50 5.27 6.25
CA LEU A 32 -0.10 4.58 5.02
C LEU A 32 -0.34 5.46 3.79
N HIS A 33 -1.45 6.19 3.73
CA HIS A 33 -1.72 7.15 2.65
C HIS A 33 -0.69 8.28 2.64
N ASP A 34 -0.31 8.81 3.80
CA ASP A 34 0.70 9.87 3.91
C ASP A 34 2.03 9.45 3.26
N ILE A 35 2.36 8.16 3.29
CA ILE A 35 3.57 7.62 2.63
C ILE A 35 3.47 7.71 1.11
N TRP A 36 2.47 7.08 0.49
CA TRP A 36 2.42 6.97 -0.98
C TRP A 36 1.74 8.16 -1.67
N GLN A 37 1.17 9.08 -0.90
CA GLN A 37 0.67 10.38 -1.37
C GLN A 37 1.66 11.51 -1.15
N ALA A 38 2.79 11.28 -0.49
CA ALA A 38 3.81 12.30 -0.29
C ALA A 38 4.30 12.89 -1.63
N GLU A 39 4.55 14.20 -1.62
CA GLU A 39 4.97 14.98 -2.79
C GLU A 39 6.41 14.66 -3.23
N THR A 40 7.24 14.19 -2.30
CA THR A 40 8.63 13.82 -2.57
C THR A 40 8.97 12.46 -1.95
N LYS A 41 10.00 11.80 -2.52
CA LYS A 41 10.54 10.56 -1.96
C LYS A 41 11.03 10.76 -0.51
N ALA A 42 11.67 11.89 -0.23
CA ALA A 42 12.16 12.21 1.10
C ALA A 42 11.02 12.35 2.13
N ASP A 43 9.88 12.93 1.73
CA ASP A 43 8.72 13.03 2.61
C ASP A 43 8.01 11.68 2.79
N ALA A 44 7.99 10.84 1.76
CA ALA A 44 7.53 9.46 1.86
C ALA A 44 8.39 8.65 2.86
N GLU A 45 9.71 8.82 2.83
CA GLU A 45 10.64 8.18 3.75
C GLU A 45 10.43 8.64 5.20
N LYS A 46 10.22 9.94 5.43
CA LYS A 46 9.86 10.47 6.76
C LYS A 46 8.53 9.92 7.26
N ALA A 47 7.51 9.87 6.40
CA ALA A 47 6.21 9.30 6.74
C ALA A 47 6.32 7.80 7.05
N PHE A 48 7.19 7.08 6.33
CA PHE A 48 7.46 5.67 6.55
C PHE A 48 8.10 5.42 7.91
N ASP A 49 9.14 6.17 8.26
CA ASP A 49 9.78 6.11 9.57
C ASP A 49 8.79 6.45 10.70
N THR A 50 7.96 7.47 10.49
CA THR A 50 6.90 7.85 11.43
C THR A 50 5.90 6.70 11.65
N PHE A 51 5.48 6.02 10.57
CA PHE A 51 4.60 4.85 10.66
C PHE A 51 5.25 3.72 11.46
N THR A 52 6.51 3.37 11.13
CA THR A 52 7.26 2.32 11.81
C THR A 52 7.36 2.61 13.31
N LYS A 53 7.86 3.79 13.69
CA LYS A 53 7.97 4.20 15.10
C LYS A 53 6.64 4.19 15.86
N THR A 54 5.55 4.56 15.19
CA THR A 54 4.21 4.60 15.80
C THR A 54 3.67 3.20 16.11
N TYR A 55 3.94 2.22 15.25
CA TYR A 55 3.30 0.90 15.32
C TYR A 55 4.22 -0.22 15.78
N GLU A 56 5.55 -0.09 15.67
CA GLU A 56 6.52 -1.14 16.01
C GLU A 56 6.42 -1.58 17.46
N ALA A 57 6.34 -0.64 18.41
CA ALA A 57 6.32 -0.95 19.84
C ALA A 57 5.10 -1.80 20.27
N LYS A 58 3.94 -1.60 19.64
CA LYS A 58 2.69 -2.29 20.01
C LYS A 58 2.32 -3.41 19.05
N TYR A 59 2.72 -3.31 17.79
CA TYR A 59 2.36 -4.20 16.71
C TYR A 59 3.57 -4.43 15.78
N PRO A 60 4.62 -5.13 16.26
CA PRO A 60 5.87 -5.32 15.48
C PRO A 60 5.61 -5.95 14.11
N LYS A 61 4.69 -6.91 14.02
CA LYS A 61 4.27 -7.56 12.76
C LYS A 61 3.72 -6.58 11.70
N VAL A 62 3.19 -5.44 12.11
CA VAL A 62 2.64 -4.40 11.21
C VAL A 62 3.80 -3.63 10.57
N ALA A 63 4.77 -3.22 11.40
CA ALA A 63 6.00 -2.56 10.94
C ALA A 63 6.82 -3.51 10.05
N GLU A 64 7.11 -4.73 10.51
CA GLU A 64 7.81 -5.76 9.73
C GLU A 64 7.14 -6.04 8.39
N CYS A 65 5.80 -6.12 8.38
CA CYS A 65 5.07 -6.31 7.16
C CYS A 65 5.41 -5.21 6.18
N LEU A 66 5.30 -3.94 6.57
CA LEU A 66 5.59 -2.81 5.69
C LEU A 66 7.07 -2.76 5.28
N LEU A 67 7.99 -2.95 6.22
CA LEU A 67 9.44 -2.89 6.03
C LEU A 67 9.96 -3.90 5.00
N LYS A 68 9.41 -5.12 5.00
CA LYS A 68 9.84 -6.20 4.12
C LYS A 68 9.80 -5.83 2.62
N ASP A 69 8.82 -5.01 2.22
CA ASP A 69 8.62 -4.65 0.82
C ASP A 69 9.01 -3.18 0.55
N TYR A 70 9.83 -2.57 1.41
CA TYR A 70 10.18 -1.14 1.33
C TYR A 70 10.68 -0.73 -0.06
N GLU A 71 11.71 -1.41 -0.58
CA GLU A 71 12.32 -1.06 -1.87
C GLU A 71 11.31 -1.16 -3.02
N GLU A 72 10.53 -2.24 -3.04
CA GLU A 72 9.50 -2.49 -4.05
C GLU A 72 8.31 -1.52 -3.93
N LEU A 73 8.06 -0.94 -2.76
CA LEU A 73 6.98 0.02 -2.54
C LEU A 73 7.39 1.44 -2.91
N MET A 74 8.66 1.79 -2.73
CA MET A 74 9.19 3.13 -3.01
C MET A 74 9.68 3.30 -4.46
N SER A 75 9.80 2.22 -5.23
CA SER A 75 10.39 2.26 -6.57
C SER A 75 9.69 3.20 -7.55
N PHE A 76 8.38 3.46 -7.36
CA PHE A 76 7.62 4.37 -8.21
C PHE A 76 8.08 5.84 -8.10
N TYR A 77 8.69 6.23 -6.98
CA TYR A 77 9.23 7.59 -6.80
C TYR A 77 10.42 7.89 -7.71
N ASP A 78 11.06 6.86 -8.28
CA ASP A 78 12.15 7.03 -9.24
C ASP A 78 11.66 7.39 -10.65
N PHE A 79 10.34 7.44 -10.87
CA PHE A 79 9.71 7.84 -12.13
C PHE A 79 9.16 9.27 -12.07
N PRO A 80 8.88 9.93 -13.21
CA PRO A 80 8.24 11.23 -13.22
C PRO A 80 6.90 11.26 -12.46
N ALA A 81 6.66 12.32 -11.67
CA ALA A 81 5.48 12.47 -10.82
C ALA A 81 4.13 12.29 -11.54
N LYS A 82 4.07 12.68 -12.81
CA LYS A 82 2.90 12.48 -13.68
C LYS A 82 2.44 11.03 -13.77
N HIS A 83 3.34 10.06 -13.55
CA HIS A 83 3.04 8.63 -13.66
C HIS A 83 2.71 7.98 -12.31
N TRP A 84 3.00 8.64 -11.18
CA TRP A 84 2.85 8.03 -9.85
C TRP A 84 1.43 7.54 -9.60
N GLN A 85 0.42 8.32 -10.00
CA GLN A 85 -0.98 7.93 -9.82
C GLN A 85 -1.31 6.61 -10.51
N SER A 86 -0.81 6.38 -11.72
CA SER A 86 -1.04 5.14 -12.46
C SER A 86 -0.21 3.97 -11.91
N ILE A 87 0.97 4.22 -11.38
CA ILE A 87 1.88 3.17 -10.89
C ILE A 87 1.48 2.69 -9.47
N ARG A 88 1.03 3.60 -8.61
CA ARG A 88 0.74 3.29 -7.19
C ARG A 88 -0.59 2.56 -6.97
N THR A 89 -1.51 2.60 -7.93
CA THR A 89 -2.81 1.92 -7.81
C THR A 89 -3.17 1.11 -9.04
N THR A 90 -3.60 -0.12 -8.79
CA THR A 90 -4.18 -1.04 -9.78
C THR A 90 -5.68 -0.85 -9.93
N ASN A 91 -6.30 0.21 -9.37
CA ASN A 91 -7.75 0.42 -9.40
C ASN A 91 -8.39 0.33 -10.80
N PRO A 92 -7.76 0.83 -11.90
CA PRO A 92 -8.31 0.60 -13.24
C PRO A 92 -8.43 -0.89 -13.60
N ILE A 93 -7.49 -1.72 -13.14
CA ILE A 93 -7.48 -3.17 -13.36
C ILE A 93 -8.43 -3.87 -12.36
N GLU A 94 -8.34 -3.54 -11.07
CA GLU A 94 -9.17 -4.15 -10.02
C GLU A 94 -10.66 -3.83 -10.15
N SER A 95 -11.02 -2.63 -10.60
CA SER A 95 -12.41 -2.24 -10.88
C SER A 95 -13.05 -3.14 -11.94
N THR A 96 -12.31 -3.47 -13.00
CA THR A 96 -12.81 -4.40 -14.03
C THR A 96 -13.02 -5.81 -13.48
N PHE A 97 -12.08 -6.32 -12.67
CA PHE A 97 -12.21 -7.64 -12.03
C PHE A 97 -13.31 -7.70 -10.95
N GLY A 98 -13.64 -6.57 -10.31
CA GLY A 98 -14.73 -6.49 -9.33
C GLY A 98 -16.07 -6.96 -9.93
N THR A 99 -16.36 -6.55 -11.17
CA THR A 99 -17.59 -6.95 -11.88
C THR A 99 -17.61 -8.46 -12.19
N ILE A 100 -16.46 -9.04 -12.53
CA ILE A 100 -16.32 -10.48 -12.83
C ILE A 100 -16.56 -11.32 -11.57
N ARG A 101 -15.92 -10.94 -10.43
CA ARG A 101 -16.12 -11.61 -9.13
C ARG A 101 -17.56 -11.53 -8.65
N HIS A 102 -18.22 -10.38 -8.84
CA HIS A 102 -19.63 -10.21 -8.48
C HIS A 102 -20.54 -11.16 -9.25
N ARG A 103 -20.30 -11.32 -10.56
CA ARG A 103 -21.09 -12.23 -11.42
C ARG A 103 -20.85 -13.71 -11.09
N THR A 104 -19.59 -14.11 -10.85
CA THR A 104 -19.25 -15.51 -10.51
C THR A 104 -19.76 -15.95 -9.14
N LYS A 105 -19.87 -15.03 -8.16
CA LYS A 105 -20.47 -15.35 -6.85
C LYS A 105 -21.99 -15.58 -6.94
N ARG A 106 -22.67 -14.95 -7.91
CA ARG A 106 -24.12 -15.05 -8.12
C ARG A 106 -24.52 -16.30 -8.91
N SER A 107 -23.62 -16.86 -9.71
CA SER A 107 -23.85 -18.06 -10.52
C SER A 107 -23.50 -19.38 -9.82
N LYS A 108 -22.84 -19.33 -8.66
CA LYS A 108 -22.67 -20.49 -7.76
C LYS A 108 -23.83 -20.49 -6.76
N GLY A 109 -25.03 -20.70 -7.28
CA GLY A 109 -26.20 -21.14 -6.52
C GLY A 109 -26.25 -22.66 -6.51
#